data_AF-A0A9D1PI29-F1
#
_entry.id   AF-A0A9D1PI29-F1
#
_cell.length_a   1.000
_cell.length_b   1.000
_cell.length_c   1.000
_cell.angle_alpha   90.00
_cell.angle_beta   90.00
_cell.angle_gamma   90.00
#
_symmetry.space_group_name_H-M   'P 1'
#
loop_
_entity.id
_entity.type
_entity.pdbx_description
1 polymer ?
#
loop_
_entity_poly.entity_id
_entity_poly.type
_entity_poly.pdbx_seq_one_letter_code
_entity_poly.pdbx_strand_id
1 'polypeptide(L)'
;MNTPFDTELKDNSECHFEDLSELFISFFENHRTLIKDDNKQQSFCCEYDKKNYSETDLFRMYCVKIYSGIYGSSSEIIDGDTEKVRYKKKSSDIDTRPFYLMVILPKDNEKVIVQKGMFIFQNVGQFGVKTITTNLMQNFFSDNFGITLKCHTIAPDLFVKKVIRKDNIKKLLMIKNVKSNDMADNIGVGYGSETREISNLSFNETTWAKIMNKIRFVAGGKYNLFEFEQQKYGNLKVIVDI
;
A
#
# COMPACT_ATOMS: atom_id res chain seq x y z
N MET A 1 13.78 -8.19 -8.78
CA MET A 1 13.60 -8.54 -10.20
C MET A 1 14.08 -7.34 -11.00
N ASN A 2 15.40 -7.13 -11.01
CA ASN A 2 16.06 -6.18 -11.92
C ASN A 2 16.63 -6.89 -13.16
N THR A 3 16.26 -8.16 -13.31
CA THR A 3 16.62 -9.07 -14.39
C THR A 3 15.35 -9.46 -15.13
N PRO A 4 15.47 -9.89 -16.40
CA PRO A 4 14.34 -10.35 -17.17
C PRO A 4 13.59 -11.48 -16.48
N PHE A 5 12.27 -11.48 -16.63
CA PHE A 5 11.40 -12.52 -16.08
C PHE A 5 10.18 -12.72 -16.97
N ASP A 6 9.70 -13.96 -17.00
CA ASP A 6 8.49 -14.35 -17.71
C ASP A 6 7.33 -14.49 -16.73
N THR A 7 6.14 -14.15 -17.21
CA THR A 7 4.89 -14.35 -16.49
C THR A 7 3.91 -15.09 -17.37
N GLU A 8 3.25 -16.11 -16.81
CA GLU A 8 2.13 -16.77 -17.47
C GLU A 8 0.88 -15.90 -17.36
N LEU A 9 0.27 -15.61 -18.50
CA LEU A 9 -1.01 -14.95 -18.62
C LEU A 9 -2.14 -15.96 -18.38
N LYS A 10 -3.35 -15.47 -18.09
CA LYS A 10 -4.53 -16.33 -17.83
C LYS A 10 -4.94 -17.23 -19.01
N ASP A 11 -4.48 -16.94 -20.22
CA ASP A 11 -4.70 -17.73 -21.43
C ASP A 11 -3.55 -18.72 -21.74
N ASN A 12 -2.64 -18.94 -20.78
CA ASN A 12 -1.43 -19.76 -20.90
C ASN A 12 -0.42 -19.23 -21.92
N SER A 13 -0.52 -17.97 -22.35
CA SER A 13 0.56 -17.32 -23.09
C SER A 13 1.62 -16.75 -22.14
N GLU A 14 2.87 -16.72 -22.59
CA GLU A 14 3.98 -16.15 -21.82
C GLU A 14 4.17 -14.67 -22.19
N CYS A 15 4.29 -13.83 -21.17
CA CYS A 15 4.67 -12.43 -21.32
C CYS A 15 6.05 -12.21 -20.72
N HIS A 16 6.98 -11.76 -21.56
CA HIS A 16 8.35 -11.45 -21.18
C HIS A 16 8.47 -9.99 -20.74
N PHE A 17 9.15 -9.77 -19.62
CA PHE A 17 9.53 -8.43 -19.13
C PHE A 17 11.03 -8.36 -18.91
N GLU A 18 11.68 -7.33 -19.44
CA GLU A 18 13.12 -7.09 -19.26
C GLU A 18 13.45 -6.68 -17.81
N ASP A 19 12.55 -5.91 -17.19
CA ASP A 19 12.62 -5.61 -15.76
C ASP A 19 11.26 -5.16 -15.19
N LEU A 20 11.20 -4.97 -13.87
CA LEU A 20 9.98 -4.53 -13.17
C LEU A 20 9.40 -3.21 -13.68
N SER A 21 10.19 -2.34 -14.31
CA SER A 21 9.70 -1.07 -14.87
C SER A 21 8.70 -1.31 -15.98
N GLU A 22 8.92 -2.32 -16.82
CA GLU A 22 8.01 -2.64 -17.92
C GLU A 22 6.63 -3.08 -17.40
N LEU A 23 6.61 -3.80 -16.28
CA LEU A 23 5.37 -4.18 -15.60
C LEU A 23 4.58 -2.93 -15.16
N PHE A 24 5.24 -1.94 -14.53
CA PHE A 24 4.60 -0.69 -14.14
C PHE A 24 4.17 0.15 -15.35
N ILE A 25 4.99 0.21 -16.40
CA ILE A 25 4.67 0.91 -17.64
C ILE A 25 3.42 0.29 -18.28
N SER A 26 3.33 -1.04 -18.36
CA SER A 26 2.15 -1.76 -18.85
C SER A 26 0.88 -1.36 -18.10
N PHE A 27 0.95 -1.23 -16.77
CA PHE A 27 -0.16 -0.70 -15.97
C PHE A 27 -0.56 0.72 -16.39
N PHE A 28 0.41 1.62 -16.58
CA PHE A 28 0.12 3.01 -16.95
C PHE A 28 -0.46 3.14 -18.36
N GLU A 29 0.03 2.35 -19.31
CA GLU A 29 -0.49 2.27 -20.68
C GLU A 29 -1.94 1.77 -20.69
N ASN A 30 -2.24 0.74 -19.90
CA ASN A 30 -3.60 0.18 -19.79
C ASN A 30 -4.61 1.16 -19.18
N HIS A 31 -4.16 2.11 -18.34
CA HIS A 31 -5.03 3.04 -17.63
C HIS A 31 -4.97 4.49 -18.16
N ARG A 32 -4.65 4.66 -19.45
CA ARG A 32 -4.70 5.98 -20.12
C ARG A 32 -6.12 6.52 -20.27
N THR A 33 -7.09 5.63 -20.44
CA THR A 33 -8.50 6.00 -20.56
C THR A 33 -9.14 6.13 -19.18
N LEU A 34 -10.03 7.11 -19.03
CA LEU A 34 -10.78 7.34 -17.80
C LEU A 34 -11.63 6.11 -17.45
N ILE A 35 -11.40 5.57 -16.26
CA ILE A 35 -12.25 4.57 -15.64
C ILE A 35 -13.00 5.16 -14.44
N LYS A 36 -14.14 4.56 -14.13
CA LYS A 36 -15.02 4.95 -13.04
C LYS A 36 -15.21 3.80 -12.06
N ASP A 37 -15.11 4.09 -10.77
CA ASP A 37 -15.57 3.24 -9.68
C ASP A 37 -16.89 3.84 -9.18
N ASP A 38 -18.02 3.35 -9.71
CA ASP A 38 -19.35 3.85 -9.37
C ASP A 38 -19.75 3.57 -7.92
N ASN A 39 -19.14 2.55 -7.28
CA ASN A 39 -19.39 2.27 -5.87
C ASN A 39 -18.77 3.33 -4.95
N LYS A 40 -17.57 3.81 -5.31
CA LYS A 40 -16.87 4.87 -4.55
C LYS A 40 -17.10 6.27 -5.10
N GLN A 41 -17.79 6.39 -6.23
CA GLN A 41 -17.97 7.63 -6.99
C GLN A 41 -16.63 8.33 -7.28
N GLN A 42 -15.63 7.54 -7.68
CA GLN A 42 -14.26 7.98 -7.97
C GLN A 42 -13.87 7.65 -9.41
N SER A 43 -13.03 8.48 -10.01
CA SER A 43 -12.45 8.22 -11.33
C SER A 43 -10.94 8.07 -11.26
N PHE A 44 -10.39 7.39 -12.26
CA PHE A 44 -8.95 7.23 -12.43
C PHE A 44 -8.57 7.19 -13.90
N CYS A 45 -7.52 7.92 -14.27
CA CYS A 45 -6.66 7.59 -15.40
C CYS A 45 -5.26 8.12 -15.11
N CYS A 46 -4.30 7.69 -15.92
CA CYS A 46 -2.94 8.17 -15.80
C CYS A 46 -2.31 8.45 -17.16
N GLU A 47 -1.35 9.36 -17.13
CA GLU A 47 -0.57 9.78 -18.27
C GLU A 47 0.91 9.55 -17.93
N TYR A 48 1.52 8.63 -18.66
CA TYR A 48 2.95 8.37 -18.60
C TYR A 48 3.62 8.87 -19.88
N ASP A 49 4.63 9.71 -19.71
CA ASP A 49 5.55 10.13 -20.77
C ASP A 49 6.90 9.43 -20.55
N LYS A 50 7.42 8.77 -21.58
CA LYS A 50 8.72 8.10 -21.57
C LYS A 50 9.87 9.06 -21.22
N LYS A 51 9.69 10.37 -21.43
CA LYS A 51 10.66 11.41 -21.03
C LYS A 51 10.76 11.60 -19.52
N ASN A 52 9.78 11.14 -18.76
CA ASN A 52 9.78 11.21 -17.30
C ASN A 52 10.52 10.04 -16.64
N TYR A 53 11.27 9.26 -17.43
CA TYR A 53 12.19 8.23 -16.98
C TYR A 53 13.54 8.83 -16.61
N SER A 54 14.13 8.36 -15.52
CA SER A 54 15.50 8.66 -15.15
C SER A 54 16.15 7.44 -14.53
N GLU A 55 17.42 7.23 -14.86
CA GLU A 55 18.20 6.11 -14.40
C GLU A 55 19.53 6.59 -13.86
N THR A 56 19.92 6.00 -12.74
CA THR A 56 21.23 6.17 -12.11
C THR A 56 21.88 4.80 -11.96
N ASP A 57 23.13 4.76 -11.49
CA ASP A 57 23.78 3.50 -11.13
C ASP A 57 23.06 2.76 -9.99
N LEU A 58 22.27 3.48 -9.18
CA LEU A 58 21.64 2.94 -7.97
C LEU A 58 20.16 2.57 -8.15
N PHE A 59 19.44 3.27 -9.01
CA PHE A 59 18.00 3.08 -9.17
C PHE A 59 17.48 3.59 -10.53
N ARG A 60 16.33 3.06 -10.92
CA ARG A 60 15.46 3.59 -11.97
C ARG A 60 14.29 4.33 -11.32
N MET A 61 13.88 5.45 -11.90
CA MET A 61 12.70 6.17 -11.46
C MET A 61 11.88 6.65 -12.64
N TYR A 62 10.57 6.74 -12.42
CA TYR A 62 9.65 7.33 -13.38
C TYR A 62 8.57 8.13 -12.67
N CYS A 63 8.19 9.24 -13.29
CA CYS A 63 7.11 10.09 -12.82
C CYS A 63 5.90 9.97 -13.74
N VAL A 64 4.74 9.74 -13.12
CA VAL A 64 3.45 9.57 -13.79
C VAL A 64 2.47 10.59 -13.24
N LYS A 65 1.67 11.16 -14.14
CA LYS A 65 0.58 12.04 -13.77
C LYS A 65 -0.70 11.24 -13.70
N ILE A 66 -1.34 11.24 -12.55
CA ILE A 66 -2.61 10.58 -12.28
C ILE A 66 -3.70 11.64 -12.27
N TYR A 67 -4.76 11.42 -13.02
CA TYR A 67 -5.98 12.22 -12.94
C TYR A 67 -7.02 11.43 -12.17
N SER A 68 -7.45 11.99 -11.05
CA SER A 68 -8.48 11.38 -10.22
C SER A 68 -9.46 12.46 -9.76
N GLY A 69 -10.73 12.10 -9.67
CA GLY A 69 -11.80 13.01 -9.33
C GLY A 69 -12.97 12.30 -8.66
N ILE A 70 -13.83 13.10 -8.04
CA ILE A 70 -15.08 12.64 -7.42
C ILE A 70 -16.29 13.14 -8.22
N TYR A 71 -17.35 12.34 -8.24
CA TYR A 71 -18.63 12.67 -8.88
C TYR A 71 -19.80 12.22 -8.01
N GLY A 72 -21.03 12.29 -8.53
CA GLY A 72 -22.25 11.88 -7.82
C GLY A 72 -23.02 13.01 -7.16
N SER A 73 -22.44 14.21 -7.08
CA SER A 73 -23.11 15.41 -6.56
C SER A 73 -23.26 16.49 -7.64
N SER A 74 -24.41 17.16 -7.63
CA SER A 74 -24.67 18.34 -8.45
C SER A 74 -24.42 19.60 -7.61
N SER A 75 -23.82 20.62 -8.23
CA SER A 75 -23.53 21.91 -7.57
C SER A 75 -23.37 23.02 -8.60
N GLU A 76 -23.43 24.27 -8.15
CA GLU A 76 -23.10 25.42 -8.97
C GLU A 76 -21.66 25.85 -8.69
N ILE A 77 -20.85 25.97 -9.73
CA ILE A 77 -19.49 26.51 -9.67
C ILE A 77 -19.59 28.02 -9.90
N ILE A 78 -19.34 28.76 -8.84
CA ILE A 78 -19.43 30.22 -8.79
C ILE A 78 -18.04 30.80 -9.05
N ASP A 79 -17.96 31.85 -9.86
CA ASP A 79 -16.76 32.67 -10.03
C ASP A 79 -16.47 33.43 -8.74
N GLY A 80 -15.26 33.26 -8.20
CA GLY A 80 -14.88 33.85 -6.91
C GLY A 80 -14.76 35.37 -6.89
N ASP A 81 -14.59 36.01 -8.06
CA ASP A 81 -14.42 37.46 -8.18
C ASP A 81 -15.75 38.17 -8.52
N THR A 82 -16.61 37.53 -9.32
CA THR A 82 -17.86 38.13 -9.82
C THR A 82 -19.12 37.58 -9.14
N GLU A 83 -18.99 36.54 -8.33
CA GLU A 83 -20.08 35.84 -7.62
C GLU A 83 -21.17 35.28 -8.55
N LYS A 84 -20.92 35.22 -9.87
CA LYS A 84 -21.84 34.67 -10.87
C LYS A 84 -21.60 33.19 -11.07
N VAL A 85 -22.67 32.43 -11.31
CA VAL A 85 -22.59 31.02 -11.68
C VAL A 85 -21.88 30.89 -13.03
N ARG A 86 -20.70 30.26 -13.04
CA ARG A 86 -19.95 29.92 -14.26
C ARG A 86 -20.40 28.61 -14.88
N TYR A 87 -20.72 27.64 -14.04
CA TYR A 87 -21.02 26.30 -14.49
C TYR A 87 -21.96 25.58 -13.52
N LYS A 88 -22.88 24.78 -14.04
CA LYS A 88 -23.77 23.94 -13.23
C LYS A 88 -23.32 22.48 -13.37
N LYS A 89 -22.54 22.01 -12.39
CA LYS A 89 -22.04 20.64 -12.31
C LYS A 89 -23.21 19.69 -12.13
N LYS A 90 -23.35 18.72 -13.04
CA LYS A 90 -24.26 17.58 -12.93
C LYS A 90 -23.63 16.48 -12.08
N SER A 91 -24.44 15.57 -11.57
CA SER A 91 -23.95 14.39 -10.83
C SER A 91 -23.05 13.47 -11.67
N SER A 92 -23.18 13.52 -13.00
CA SER A 92 -22.33 12.80 -13.95
C SER A 92 -20.97 13.44 -14.17
N ASP A 93 -20.82 14.73 -13.85
CA ASP A 93 -19.60 15.47 -14.12
C ASP A 93 -18.56 15.16 -13.05
N ILE A 94 -17.31 14.99 -13.48
CA ILE A 94 -16.21 14.53 -12.64
C ILE A 94 -15.24 15.69 -12.44
N ASP A 95 -15.05 16.10 -11.18
CA ASP A 95 -14.05 17.11 -10.83
C ASP A 95 -12.66 16.46 -10.76
N THR A 96 -12.03 16.28 -11.92
CA THR A 96 -10.70 15.67 -12.01
C THR A 96 -9.61 16.64 -11.58
N ARG A 97 -8.61 16.12 -10.85
CA ARG A 97 -7.40 16.85 -10.47
C ARG A 97 -6.16 16.04 -10.81
N PRO A 98 -5.06 16.71 -11.20
CA PRO A 98 -3.79 16.04 -11.43
C PRO A 98 -3.06 15.78 -10.11
N PHE A 99 -2.45 14.61 -10.01
CA PHE A 99 -1.58 14.19 -8.91
C PHE A 99 -0.33 13.54 -9.50
N TYR A 100 0.81 13.74 -8.88
CA TYR A 100 2.05 13.09 -9.32
C TYR A 100 2.34 11.84 -8.49
N LEU A 101 2.67 10.74 -9.17
CA LEU A 101 3.25 9.54 -8.58
C LEU A 101 4.68 9.40 -9.10
N MET A 102 5.62 9.21 -8.19
CA MET A 102 6.97 8.76 -8.52
C MET A 102 7.14 7.32 -8.06
N VAL A 103 7.62 6.48 -8.96
CA VAL A 103 8.01 5.09 -8.67
C VAL A 103 9.53 5.02 -8.72
N ILE A 104 10.13 4.41 -7.71
CA ILE A 104 11.58 4.23 -7.60
C ILE A 104 11.86 2.74 -7.44
N LEU A 105 12.65 2.18 -8.35
CA LEU A 105 13.11 0.81 -8.34
C LEU A 105 14.63 0.78 -8.15
N PRO A 106 15.14 0.41 -6.97
CA PRO A 106 16.57 0.23 -6.75
C PRO A 106 17.12 -0.92 -7.60
N LYS A 107 18.30 -0.74 -8.17
CA LYS A 107 19.03 -1.76 -8.91
C LYS A 107 19.67 -2.77 -7.95
N ASP A 108 19.88 -3.97 -8.47
CA ASP A 108 20.67 -4.98 -7.76
C ASP A 108 22.13 -4.53 -7.69
N ASN A 109 22.83 -4.95 -6.65
CA ASN A 109 24.29 -4.82 -6.57
C ASN A 109 24.91 -6.18 -6.25
N GLU A 110 26.23 -6.29 -6.32
CA GLU A 110 26.97 -7.54 -6.08
C GLU A 110 26.64 -8.23 -4.74
N LYS A 111 26.11 -7.49 -3.76
CA LYS A 111 25.86 -7.97 -2.40
C LYS A 111 24.38 -8.17 -2.09
N VAL A 112 23.47 -7.54 -2.84
CA VAL A 112 22.05 -7.45 -2.50
C VAL A 112 21.20 -7.49 -3.76
N ILE A 113 20.29 -8.48 -3.80
CA ILE A 113 19.18 -8.53 -4.75
C ILE A 113 18.01 -7.77 -4.14
N VAL A 114 17.53 -6.74 -4.84
CA VAL A 114 16.44 -5.88 -4.38
C VAL A 114 15.12 -6.31 -5.03
N GLN A 115 14.13 -6.61 -4.19
CA GLN A 115 12.76 -6.94 -4.59
C GLN A 115 11.73 -5.94 -4.05
N LYS A 116 12.18 -4.73 -3.70
CA LYS A 116 11.35 -3.69 -3.10
C LYS A 116 11.54 -2.38 -3.85
N GLY A 117 10.45 -1.70 -4.14
CA GLY A 117 10.45 -0.34 -4.68
C GLY A 117 9.85 0.65 -3.69
N MET A 118 9.87 1.93 -4.06
CA MET A 118 9.21 3.00 -3.34
C MET A 118 8.21 3.73 -4.24
N PHE A 119 7.05 4.06 -3.66
CA PHE A 119 6.09 4.97 -4.26
C PHE A 119 6.06 6.27 -3.46
N ILE A 120 6.22 7.40 -4.15
CA ILE A 120 6.05 8.73 -3.59
C ILE A 120 4.83 9.35 -4.26
N PHE A 121 3.73 9.42 -3.51
CA PHE A 121 2.51 10.07 -3.95
C PHE A 121 2.54 11.54 -3.54
N GLN A 122 2.20 12.43 -4.47
CA GLN A 122 1.85 13.79 -4.12
C GLN A 122 0.61 13.76 -3.23
N ASN A 123 0.75 14.23 -1.99
CA ASN A 123 -0.37 14.30 -1.08
C ASN A 123 -1.08 15.65 -1.24
N VAL A 124 -2.34 15.62 -1.66
CA VAL A 124 -3.23 16.78 -1.62
C VAL A 124 -4.52 16.33 -0.96
N GLY A 125 -4.79 16.83 0.25
CA GLY A 125 -6.08 16.67 0.94
C GLY A 125 -6.54 15.22 1.17
N GLN A 126 -7.85 15.01 1.01
CA GLN A 126 -8.54 13.75 1.32
C GLN A 126 -8.71 12.82 0.08
N PHE A 127 -8.07 13.15 -1.05
CA PHE A 127 -8.49 12.64 -2.37
C PHE A 127 -8.19 11.16 -2.68
N GLY A 128 -7.82 10.33 -1.69
CA GLY A 128 -7.81 8.87 -1.83
C GLY A 128 -6.93 8.27 -2.94
N VAL A 129 -6.15 9.08 -3.66
CA VAL A 129 -5.43 8.71 -4.89
C VAL A 129 -4.50 7.53 -4.67
N LYS A 130 -3.80 7.51 -3.54
CA LYS A 130 -2.96 6.38 -3.13
C LYS A 130 -3.76 5.07 -3.16
N THR A 131 -4.91 5.03 -2.49
CA THR A 131 -5.71 3.82 -2.34
C THR A 131 -6.25 3.33 -3.68
N ILE A 132 -6.86 4.20 -4.48
CA ILE A 132 -7.39 3.81 -5.80
C ILE A 132 -6.27 3.32 -6.72
N THR A 133 -5.12 4.02 -6.76
CA THR A 133 -3.98 3.64 -7.59
C THR A 133 -3.43 2.28 -7.17
N THR A 134 -3.18 2.06 -5.87
CA THR A 134 -2.61 0.79 -5.41
C THR A 134 -3.56 -0.38 -5.59
N ASN A 135 -4.87 -0.18 -5.43
CA ASN A 135 -5.85 -1.23 -5.65
C ASN A 135 -5.94 -1.61 -7.12
N LEU A 136 -5.97 -0.61 -8.02
CA LEU A 136 -5.97 -0.87 -9.46
C LEU A 136 -4.69 -1.57 -9.91
N MET A 137 -3.52 -1.15 -9.41
CA MET A 137 -2.25 -1.83 -9.69
C MET A 137 -2.27 -3.27 -9.19
N GLN A 138 -2.74 -3.52 -7.97
CA GLN A 138 -2.84 -4.86 -7.39
C GLN A 138 -3.74 -5.77 -8.22
N ASN A 139 -4.94 -5.29 -8.56
CA ASN A 139 -5.87 -6.04 -9.39
C ASN A 139 -5.27 -6.29 -10.76
N PHE A 140 -4.73 -5.26 -11.42
CA PHE A 140 -4.12 -5.40 -12.74
C PHE A 140 -2.96 -6.41 -12.75
N PHE A 141 -2.07 -6.38 -11.76
CA PHE A 141 -0.95 -7.32 -11.70
C PHE A 141 -1.38 -8.74 -11.36
N SER A 142 -2.34 -8.90 -10.44
CA SER A 142 -2.88 -10.21 -10.08
C SER A 142 -3.68 -10.81 -11.22
N ASP A 143 -4.52 -10.01 -11.89
CA ASP A 143 -5.44 -10.49 -12.91
C ASP A 143 -4.77 -10.77 -14.24
N ASN A 144 -3.73 -10.03 -14.60
CA ASN A 144 -3.07 -10.22 -15.89
C ASN A 144 -1.83 -11.11 -15.77
N PHE A 145 -1.07 -11.04 -14.68
CA PHE A 145 0.25 -11.67 -14.59
C PHE A 145 0.41 -12.62 -13.39
N GLY A 146 -0.63 -12.82 -12.57
CA GLY A 146 -0.53 -13.62 -11.34
C GLY A 146 0.42 -13.04 -10.28
N ILE A 147 0.80 -11.76 -10.40
CA ILE A 147 1.74 -11.10 -9.50
C ILE A 147 1.00 -10.37 -8.38
N THR A 148 1.43 -10.58 -7.14
CA THR A 148 0.89 -9.87 -5.97
C THR A 148 1.77 -8.68 -5.59
N LEU A 149 1.24 -7.46 -5.73
CA LEU A 149 1.88 -6.23 -5.23
C LEU A 149 1.50 -5.95 -3.77
N LYS A 150 2.48 -5.86 -2.87
CA LYS A 150 2.27 -5.46 -1.48
C LYS A 150 2.79 -4.05 -1.21
N CYS A 151 1.88 -3.13 -0.89
CA CYS A 151 2.21 -1.75 -0.57
C CYS A 151 2.17 -1.52 0.95
N HIS A 152 3.32 -1.23 1.55
CA HIS A 152 3.42 -0.84 2.96
C HIS A 152 3.78 0.64 3.09
N THR A 153 3.23 1.31 4.11
CA THR A 153 3.58 2.71 4.38
C THR A 153 4.91 2.76 5.11
N ILE A 154 5.88 3.48 4.55
CA ILE A 154 7.14 3.77 5.23
C ILE A 154 6.84 4.88 6.23
N ALA A 155 6.79 4.54 7.52
CA ALA A 155 6.66 5.52 8.58
C ALA A 155 8.04 6.18 8.82
N PRO A 156 8.15 7.52 8.76
CA PRO A 156 9.37 8.19 9.20
C PRO A 156 9.69 7.79 10.64
N ASP A 157 10.96 7.61 10.97
CA ASP A 157 11.41 7.33 12.34
C ASP A 157 10.85 8.37 13.34
N LEU A 158 10.69 9.62 12.91
CA LEU A 158 10.04 10.68 13.68
C LEU A 158 8.57 10.39 14.02
N PHE A 159 7.81 9.74 13.13
CA PHE A 159 6.42 9.34 13.37
C PHE A 159 6.35 8.21 14.39
N VAL A 160 7.19 7.18 14.23
CA VAL A 160 7.30 6.07 15.19
C VAL A 160 7.67 6.62 16.58
N LYS A 161 8.63 7.54 16.66
CA LYS A 161 9.03 8.22 17.91
C LYS A 161 7.92 9.10 18.52
N LYS A 162 7.06 9.71 17.71
CA LYS A 162 5.97 10.58 18.19
C LYS A 162 4.72 9.80 18.62
N VAL A 163 4.38 8.74 17.90
CA VAL A 163 3.15 7.96 18.13
C VAL A 163 3.38 6.88 19.18
N ILE A 164 4.52 6.18 19.13
CA ILE A 164 4.87 5.14 20.08
C ILE A 164 5.62 5.79 21.27
N ARG A 165 4.84 6.31 22.22
CA ARG A 165 5.32 6.82 23.52
C ARG A 165 4.86 5.89 24.63
N LYS A 166 5.62 5.85 25.74
CA LYS A 166 5.40 4.94 26.87
C LYS A 166 3.97 4.98 27.40
N ASP A 167 3.37 6.16 27.41
CA ASP A 167 2.02 6.39 27.94
C ASP A 167 0.89 6.18 26.91
N ASN A 168 1.24 5.98 25.63
CA ASN A 168 0.27 5.87 24.53
C ASN A 168 -0.05 4.43 24.13
N ILE A 169 0.77 3.45 24.52
CA ILE A 169 0.48 2.03 24.23
C ILE A 169 -0.49 1.50 25.28
N LYS A 170 -1.79 1.54 24.98
CA LYS A 170 -2.83 1.01 25.87
C LYS A 170 -3.00 -0.51 25.78
N LYS A 171 -2.66 -1.08 24.62
CA LYS A 171 -2.94 -2.48 24.25
C LYS A 171 -2.00 -2.94 23.15
N LEU A 172 -1.50 -4.17 23.27
CA LEU A 172 -0.79 -4.89 22.20
C LEU A 172 -1.64 -6.10 21.81
N LEU A 173 -1.91 -6.23 20.51
CA LEU A 173 -2.66 -7.34 19.94
C LEU A 173 -1.70 -8.19 19.11
N MET A 174 -1.48 -9.43 19.52
CA MET A 174 -0.65 -10.39 18.81
C MET A 174 -1.57 -11.36 18.08
N ILE A 175 -1.57 -11.30 16.75
CA ILE A 175 -2.38 -12.19 15.92
C ILE A 175 -1.46 -13.23 15.31
N LYS A 176 -1.72 -14.50 15.60
CA LYS A 176 -1.10 -15.63 14.93
C LYS A 176 -2.13 -16.24 13.98
N ASN A 177 -1.89 -16.09 12.69
CA ASN A 177 -2.70 -16.75 11.68
C ASN A 177 -2.28 -18.21 11.57
N VAL A 178 -3.22 -19.13 11.76
CA VAL A 178 -3.00 -20.57 11.61
C VAL A 178 -3.76 -21.03 10.37
N LYS A 179 -3.04 -21.61 9.41
CA LYS A 179 -3.66 -22.26 8.27
C LYS A 179 -4.13 -23.65 8.74
N SER A 180 -5.39 -23.99 8.47
CA SER A 180 -5.90 -25.33 8.79
C SER A 180 -5.11 -26.40 8.05
N ASN A 181 -4.85 -27.52 8.73
CA ASN A 181 -4.21 -28.70 8.15
C ASN A 181 -5.22 -29.60 7.42
N ASP A 182 -6.53 -29.33 7.53
CA ASP A 182 -7.57 -30.07 6.84
C ASP A 182 -7.77 -29.51 5.41
N MET A 183 -7.87 -30.40 4.42
CA MET A 183 -8.13 -30.01 3.03
C MET A 183 -9.54 -29.49 2.83
N ALA A 184 -10.52 -29.90 3.66
CA ALA A 184 -11.90 -29.42 3.55
C ALA A 184 -12.02 -27.91 3.87
N ASP A 185 -11.23 -27.41 4.82
CA ASP A 185 -11.22 -26.00 5.24
C ASP A 185 -10.55 -25.06 4.22
N ASN A 186 -9.83 -25.62 3.23
CA ASN A 186 -9.18 -24.85 2.17
C ASN A 186 -10.13 -24.51 1.01
N ILE A 187 -11.39 -24.97 1.05
CA ILE A 187 -12.39 -24.75 -0.02
C ILE A 187 -13.01 -23.33 0.04
N GLY A 188 -12.79 -22.59 1.14
CA GLY A 188 -13.10 -21.16 1.20
C GLY A 188 -12.37 -20.48 2.37
N VAL A 189 -11.37 -19.64 2.06
CA VAL A 189 -10.65 -18.68 2.94
C VAL A 189 -10.60 -19.02 4.46
N GLY A 190 -10.42 -20.30 4.82
CA GLY A 190 -10.48 -20.78 6.19
C GLY A 190 -9.17 -20.52 6.91
N TYR A 191 -8.98 -19.30 7.41
CA TYR A 191 -7.88 -18.97 8.33
C TYR A 191 -8.45 -18.86 9.74
N GLY A 192 -8.07 -19.77 10.62
CA GLY A 192 -8.24 -19.56 12.06
C GLY A 192 -7.21 -18.53 12.54
N SER A 193 -7.63 -17.51 13.28
CA SER A 193 -6.70 -16.55 13.88
C SER A 193 -6.67 -16.72 15.40
N GLU A 194 -5.52 -17.09 15.95
CA GLU A 194 -5.29 -17.01 17.39
C GLU A 194 -4.92 -15.57 17.72
N THR A 195 -5.87 -14.83 18.32
CA THR A 195 -5.60 -13.48 18.81
C THR A 195 -5.27 -13.50 20.29
N ARG A 196 -4.07 -13.04 20.66
CA ARG A 196 -3.66 -12.79 22.04
C ARG A 196 -3.65 -11.30 22.31
N GLU A 197 -4.40 -10.88 23.31
CA GLU A 197 -4.45 -9.50 23.75
C GLU A 197 -3.64 -9.32 25.03
N ILE A 198 -2.74 -8.33 25.03
CA ILE A 198 -2.06 -7.85 26.22
C ILE A 198 -2.50 -6.40 26.46
N SER A 199 -3.27 -6.17 27.51
CA SER A 199 -3.81 -4.86 27.91
C SER A 199 -3.22 -4.40 29.25
N ASN A 200 -3.42 -3.12 29.60
CA ASN A 200 -2.94 -2.51 30.85
C ASN A 200 -1.40 -2.63 31.04
N LEU A 201 -0.67 -2.46 29.95
CA LEU A 201 0.78 -2.50 29.93
C LEU A 201 1.34 -1.28 30.68
N SER A 202 2.17 -1.53 31.70
CA SER A 202 2.98 -0.50 32.34
C SER A 202 4.45 -0.86 32.19
N PHE A 203 5.20 0.02 31.52
CA PHE A 203 6.62 -0.21 31.26
C PHE A 203 7.45 0.71 32.15
N ASN A 204 8.36 0.16 32.95
CA ASN A 204 9.42 0.99 33.53
C ASN A 204 10.38 1.48 32.41
N GLU A 205 11.16 2.53 32.66
CA GLU A 205 12.05 3.13 31.64
C GLU A 205 13.00 2.10 31.00
N THR A 206 13.55 1.21 31.80
CA THR A 206 14.49 0.17 31.36
C THR A 206 13.83 -0.84 30.42
N THR A 207 12.62 -1.30 30.75
CA THR A 207 11.85 -2.23 29.92
C THR A 207 11.33 -1.56 28.66
N TRP A 208 10.90 -0.29 28.75
CA TRP A 208 10.48 0.51 27.61
C TRP A 208 11.62 0.71 26.60
N ALA A 209 12.82 1.06 27.08
CA ALA A 209 14.00 1.21 26.23
C ALA A 209 14.37 -0.10 25.53
N LYS A 210 14.30 -1.24 26.23
CA LYS A 210 14.51 -2.57 25.65
C LYS A 210 13.49 -2.88 24.54
N ILE A 211 12.20 -2.64 24.79
CA ILE A 211 11.14 -2.87 23.81
C ILE A 211 11.32 -1.98 22.59
N MET A 212 11.54 -0.67 22.77
CA MET A 212 11.73 0.27 21.66
C MET A 212 12.97 -0.04 20.84
N ASN A 213 14.09 -0.41 21.48
CA ASN A 213 15.29 -0.84 20.76
C ASN A 213 15.04 -2.11 19.95
N LYS A 214 14.24 -3.04 20.45
CA LYS A 214 13.86 -4.25 19.73
C LYS A 214 12.85 -4.00 18.60
N ILE A 215 11.84 -3.15 18.81
CA ILE A 215 10.93 -2.70 17.74
C ILE A 215 11.73 -2.03 16.61
N ARG A 216 12.69 -1.16 16.95
CA ARG A 216 13.59 -0.54 15.97
C ARG A 216 14.48 -1.56 15.26
N PHE A 217 14.99 -2.54 15.99
CA PHE A 217 15.81 -3.62 15.43
C PHE A 217 15.02 -4.49 14.44
N VAL A 218 13.76 -4.81 14.76
CA VAL A 218 12.84 -5.55 13.87
C VAL A 218 12.40 -4.71 12.68
N ALA A 219 12.05 -3.43 12.90
CA ALA A 219 11.72 -2.49 11.82
C ALA A 219 12.91 -2.25 10.86
N GLY A 220 14.15 -2.45 11.34
CA GLY A 220 15.38 -2.41 10.56
C GLY A 220 15.69 -3.69 9.75
N GLY A 221 14.83 -4.71 9.76
CA GLY A 221 14.91 -5.85 8.84
C GLY A 221 15.85 -7.00 9.22
N LYS A 222 16.22 -7.17 10.50
CA LYS A 222 16.98 -8.34 10.99
C LYS A 222 16.00 -9.28 11.74
N TYR A 223 15.77 -10.51 11.23
CA TYR A 223 14.83 -11.57 11.71
C TYR A 223 14.74 -11.76 13.26
N ASN A 224 13.77 -12.45 13.89
CA ASN A 224 12.29 -12.54 13.84
C ASN A 224 11.80 -13.40 15.04
N LEU A 225 12.05 -12.99 16.29
CA LEU A 225 11.36 -13.55 17.46
C LEU A 225 11.42 -12.57 18.62
N PHE A 226 10.29 -12.37 19.29
CA PHE A 226 10.17 -11.53 20.47
C PHE A 226 9.31 -12.26 21.50
N GLU A 227 9.90 -12.59 22.64
CA GLU A 227 9.23 -13.26 23.75
C GLU A 227 9.20 -12.33 24.96
N PHE A 228 8.02 -12.16 25.57
CA PHE A 228 7.86 -11.38 26.79
C PHE A 228 8.18 -12.26 28.00
N GLU A 229 9.42 -12.22 28.48
CA GLU A 229 9.76 -12.90 29.73
C GLU A 229 9.21 -12.14 30.95
N GLN A 230 8.72 -12.89 31.95
CA GLN A 230 8.36 -12.44 33.31
C GLN A 230 7.15 -11.49 33.45
N GLN A 231 6.04 -11.73 32.76
CA GLN A 231 4.76 -11.06 33.05
C GLN A 231 3.71 -12.06 33.55
N LYS A 232 3.02 -11.73 34.65
CA LYS A 232 1.82 -12.47 35.09
C LYS A 232 0.64 -12.05 34.21
N TYR A 233 0.10 -12.98 33.44
CA TYR A 233 -1.03 -12.73 32.55
C TYR A 233 -2.37 -12.80 33.32
N GLY A 234 -3.24 -11.80 33.12
CA GLY A 234 -4.64 -11.87 33.53
C GLY A 234 -5.45 -12.70 32.52
N ASN A 235 -6.46 -13.43 33.02
CA ASN A 235 -7.33 -14.38 32.33
C ASN A 235 -7.28 -14.38 30.79
N LEU A 236 -6.73 -15.46 30.24
CA LEU A 236 -6.72 -15.77 28.82
C LEU A 236 -8.16 -16.07 28.36
N LYS A 237 -8.66 -15.31 27.37
CA LYS A 237 -9.89 -15.65 26.66
C LYS A 237 -9.55 -15.93 25.20
N VAL A 238 -9.74 -17.18 24.79
CA VAL A 238 -9.72 -17.57 23.38
C VAL A 238 -11.09 -17.21 22.80
N ILE A 239 -11.11 -16.42 21.73
CA ILE A 239 -12.31 -16.16 20.94
C ILE A 239 -12.07 -16.83 19.60
N VAL A 240 -12.92 -17.80 19.28
CA VAL A 240 -12.98 -18.46 17.98
C VAL A 240 -14.21 -17.90 17.28
N ASP A 241 -14.01 -17.11 16.23
CA ASP A 241 -15.10 -16.78 15.31
C ASP A 241 -15.14 -17.90 14.25
N ILE A 242 -16.29 -18.59 14.20
CA ILE A 242 -16.61 -19.64 13.23
C ILE A 242 -17.38 -19.01 12.09
#